data_AF-A0A503P9T9-F1
#
_entry.id   AF-A0A503P9T9-F1
#
_cell.length_a   1.000
_cell.length_b   1.000
_cell.length_c   1.000
_cell.angle_alpha   90.00
_cell.angle_beta   90.00
_cell.angle_gamma   90.00
#
_symmetry.space_group_name_H-M   'P 1'
#
loop_
_entity.id
_entity.type
_entity.pdbx_description
1 polymer ?
#
loop_
_entity_poly.entity_id
_entity_poly.type
_entity_poly.pdbx_seq_one_letter_code
_entity_poly.pdbx_strand_id
1 'polypeptide(L)'
;MGYFSNGTEGAMYEEQYCSRCLHNTDGPGCAVLAAHMLFNYQECNNEDSILHILIPRSKNGLGNDQCRMFVATPSASLEAAGQGRLL
;
A
#
# COMPACT_ATOMS: atom_id res chain seq x y z
N MET A 1 4.56 -7.67 -8.11
CA MET A 1 4.35 -6.27 -7.69
C MET A 1 2.94 -6.20 -7.19
N GLY A 2 2.54 -5.07 -6.60
CA GLY A 2 1.17 -4.82 -6.21
C GLY A 2 0.20 -4.87 -7.39
N TYR A 3 -0.15 -6.03 -7.93
CA TYR A 3 -1.11 -6.08 -9.03
C TYR A 3 -2.48 -5.72 -8.46
N PHE A 4 -3.11 -4.69 -9.00
CA PHE A 4 -4.50 -4.38 -8.70
C PHE A 4 -5.35 -4.88 -9.86
N SER A 5 -6.28 -5.76 -9.56
CA SER A 5 -7.17 -6.40 -10.54
C SER A 5 -8.13 -5.39 -11.18
N ASN A 6 -8.37 -4.26 -10.50
CA ASN A 6 -9.17 -3.14 -10.98
C ASN A 6 -8.92 -1.88 -10.12
N GLY A 7 -9.51 -0.76 -10.52
CA GLY A 7 -9.41 0.50 -9.79
C GLY A 7 -9.98 0.45 -8.37
N THR A 8 -10.98 -0.40 -8.12
CA THR A 8 -11.57 -0.56 -6.78
C THR A 8 -10.60 -1.22 -5.80
N GLU A 9 -9.89 -2.27 -6.22
CA GLU A 9 -8.84 -2.90 -5.39
C GLU A 9 -7.73 -1.89 -5.06
N GLY A 10 -7.32 -1.10 -6.06
CA GLY A 10 -6.36 -0.01 -5.88
C GLY A 10 -6.83 1.04 -4.87
N ALA A 11 -8.06 1.52 -5.02
CA ALA A 11 -8.66 2.51 -4.12
C ALA A 11 -8.80 1.99 -2.68
N MET A 12 -9.24 0.74 -2.51
CA MET A 12 -9.33 0.10 -1.19
C MET A 12 -7.95 -0.02 -0.53
N TYR A 13 -6.92 -0.37 -1.30
CA TYR A 13 -5.56 -0.45 -0.78
C TYR A 13 -5.01 0.92 -0.39
N GLU A 14 -5.27 1.94 -1.22
CA GLU A 14 -4.91 3.33 -0.93
C GLU A 14 -5.60 3.82 0.35
N GLU A 15 -6.90 3.58 0.51
CA GLU A 15 -7.65 3.92 1.71
C GLU A 15 -7.12 3.17 2.94
N GLN A 16 -6.88 1.87 2.82
CA GLN A 16 -6.44 1.02 3.93
C GLN A 16 -5.03 1.40 4.46
N TYR A 17 -4.11 1.72 3.54
CA TYR A 17 -2.70 1.94 3.89
C TYR A 17 -2.20 3.34 3.57
N CYS A 18 -2.32 3.80 2.33
CA CYS A 18 -1.69 5.05 1.90
C CYS A 18 -2.28 6.27 2.62
N SER A 19 -3.62 6.35 2.76
CA SER A 19 -4.30 7.47 3.43
C SER A 19 -3.89 7.65 4.91
N ARG A 20 -3.40 6.57 5.53
CA ARG A 20 -2.99 6.47 6.93
C ARG A 20 -1.47 6.45 7.11
N CYS A 21 -0.72 6.59 6.02
CA CYS A 21 0.73 6.52 6.03
C CYS A 21 1.34 7.92 6.23
N LEU A 22 2.38 8.02 7.06
CA LEU A 22 3.15 9.24 7.31
C LEU A 22 3.78 9.80 6.02
N HIS A 23 4.08 8.93 5.05
CA HIS A 23 4.62 9.31 3.75
C HIS A 23 3.56 9.89 2.80
N ASN A 24 2.28 9.87 3.17
CA ASN A 24 1.21 10.50 2.41
C ASN A 24 1.03 11.95 2.88
N THR A 25 1.98 12.80 2.51
CA THR A 25 2.05 14.21 2.90
C THR A 25 1.34 15.12 1.89
N ASP A 26 1.05 16.37 2.29
CA ASP A 26 0.51 17.40 1.38
C ASP A 26 1.42 17.57 0.14
N GLY A 27 0.92 17.24 -1.05
CA GLY A 27 1.71 17.17 -2.29
C GLY A 27 1.23 16.07 -3.25
N PRO A 28 2.10 15.47 -4.10
CA PRO A 28 1.72 14.50 -5.14
C PRO A 28 1.24 13.14 -4.61
N GLY A 29 0.94 13.01 -3.31
CA GLY A 29 0.56 11.76 -2.65
C GLY A 29 1.75 10.83 -2.37
N CYS A 30 1.46 9.55 -2.15
CA CYS A 30 2.46 8.53 -1.85
C CYS A 30 3.35 8.18 -3.07
N ALA A 31 4.66 8.41 -2.96
CA ALA A 31 5.62 8.14 -4.05
C ALA A 31 5.64 6.67 -4.50
N VAL A 32 5.39 5.72 -3.60
CA VAL A 32 5.31 4.29 -3.95
C VAL A 32 4.10 4.01 -4.85
N LEU A 33 2.95 4.61 -4.53
CA LEU A 33 1.74 4.45 -5.32
C LEU A 33 1.85 5.19 -6.66
N ALA A 34 2.50 6.36 -6.69
CA ALA A 34 2.81 7.07 -7.94
C ALA A 34 3.73 6.24 -8.85
N ALA A 35 4.80 5.65 -8.31
CA ALA A 35 5.69 4.76 -9.06
C ALA A 35 4.94 3.53 -9.59
N HIS A 36 4.04 2.96 -8.78
CA HIS A 36 3.18 1.88 -9.23
C HIS A 36 2.32 2.30 -10.43
N MET A 37 1.61 3.43 -10.35
CA MET A 37 0.72 3.89 -11.42
C MET A 37 1.47 4.18 -12.74
N LEU A 38 2.72 4.62 -12.66
CA LEU A 38 3.55 4.94 -13.82
C LEU A 38 4.17 3.71 -14.48
N PHE A 39 4.59 2.72 -13.70
CA PHE A 39 5.46 1.64 -14.18
C PHE A 39 4.84 0.23 -14.08
N ASN A 40 3.65 0.08 -13.49
CA ASN A 40 3.06 -1.24 -13.26
C ASN A 40 2.98 -2.12 -14.52
N TYR A 41 2.55 -1.60 -15.67
CA TYR A 41 2.45 -2.38 -16.90
C TYR A 41 3.80 -2.87 -17.43
N GLN A 42 4.86 -2.10 -17.22
CA GLN A 42 6.21 -2.46 -17.67
C GLN A 42 6.85 -3.48 -16.72
N GLU A 43 6.61 -3.31 -15.43
CA GLU A 43 7.26 -4.07 -14.37
C GLU A 43 6.49 -5.33 -13.94
N CYS A 44 5.27 -5.55 -14.46
CA CYS A 44 4.38 -6.62 -13.97
C CYS A 44 4.94 -8.04 -14.08
N ASN A 45 5.77 -8.28 -15.10
CA ASN A 45 6.41 -9.58 -15.37
C ASN A 45 7.89 -9.59 -14.98
N ASN A 46 8.40 -8.52 -14.38
CA ASN A 46 9.78 -8.43 -13.91
C ASN A 46 9.86 -8.84 -12.44
N GLU A 47 10.26 -10.10 -12.19
CA GLU A 47 10.32 -10.65 -10.82
C GLU A 47 11.28 -9.87 -9.90
N ASP A 48 12.30 -9.23 -10.48
CA ASP A 48 13.30 -8.43 -9.77
C ASP A 48 12.88 -6.97 -9.58
N SER A 49 11.69 -6.59 -10.02
CA SER A 49 11.22 -5.21 -9.93
C SER A 49 11.10 -4.75 -8.49
N ILE A 50 11.60 -3.54 -8.21
CA ILE A 50 11.49 -2.90 -6.90
C ILE A 50 10.02 -2.77 -6.45
N LEU A 51 9.07 -2.71 -7.38
CA LEU A 51 7.64 -2.67 -7.05
C LEU A 51 7.13 -3.97 -6.39
N HIS A 52 7.77 -5.12 -6.65
CA HIS A 52 7.50 -6.38 -5.93
C HIS A 52 7.97 -6.33 -4.48
N ILE A 53 9.06 -5.63 -4.23
CA ILE A 53 9.62 -5.44 -2.89
C ILE A 53 8.75 -4.47 -2.09
N LEU A 54 8.35 -3.35 -2.70
CA LEU A 54 7.60 -2.29 -2.02
C LEU A 54 6.14 -2.65 -1.75
N ILE A 55 5.45 -3.26 -2.72
CA ILE A 55 4.07 -3.73 -2.59
C ILE A 55 4.05 -5.26 -2.78
N PRO A 56 4.30 -6.03 -1.71
CA PRO A 56 4.36 -7.49 -1.79
C PRO A 56 3.00 -8.10 -2.12
N ARG A 57 3.00 -9.22 -2.84
CA ARG A 57 1.79 -10.06 -3.03
C ARG A 57 1.56 -10.90 -1.78
N SER A 58 0.28 -11.13 -1.47
CA SER A 58 -0.12 -12.09 -0.44
C SER A 58 0.37 -13.50 -0.78
N LYS A 59 0.56 -14.33 0.25
CA LYS A 59 1.04 -15.73 0.08
C LYS A 59 0.19 -16.57 -0.88
N ASN A 60 -1.11 -16.31 -0.97
CA ASN A 60 -2.04 -17.00 -1.87
C ASN A 60 -2.08 -16.37 -3.28
N GLY A 61 -1.35 -15.28 -3.51
CA GLY A 61 -1.29 -14.57 -4.79
C GLY A 61 -2.59 -13.86 -5.18
N LEU A 62 -3.59 -13.80 -4.30
CA LEU A 62 -4.92 -13.23 -4.61
C LEU A 62 -5.03 -11.73 -4.31
N GLY A 63 -4.03 -11.12 -3.69
CA GLY A 63 -4.04 -9.69 -3.38
C GLY A 63 -2.67 -9.17 -3.00
N ASN A 64 -2.65 -7.97 -2.42
CA ASN A 64 -1.44 -7.30 -1.97
C ASN A 64 -1.38 -7.31 -0.44
N ASP A 65 -0.21 -7.65 0.10
CA ASP A 65 0.11 -7.48 1.51
C ASP A 65 0.44 -6.01 1.79
N GLN A 66 0.59 -5.65 3.07
CA GLN A 66 0.92 -4.29 3.49
C GLN A 66 2.22 -3.78 2.83
N CYS A 67 2.19 -2.53 2.33
CA CYS A 67 3.34 -1.83 1.78
C CYS A 67 4.52 -1.83 2.77
N ARG A 68 5.72 -2.15 2.29
CA ARG A 68 6.94 -2.15 3.13
C ARG A 68 7.36 -0.77 3.63
N MET A 69 6.88 0.28 2.98
CA MET A 69 7.10 1.67 3.38
C MET A 69 5.96 2.23 4.23
N PHE A 70 4.98 1.40 4.64
CA PHE A 70 3.90 1.85 5.49
C PHE A 70 4.43 2.22 6.88
N VAL A 71 4.25 3.48 7.25
CA VAL A 71 4.49 3.98 8.59
C VAL A 71 3.21 4.69 9.00
N ALA A 72 2.48 4.16 9.97
CA ALA A 72 1.21 4.75 10.38
C ALA A 72 1.41 6.19 10.87
N THR A 73 0.50 7.09 10.52
CA THR A 73 0.44 8.41 11.15
C THR A 73 0.17 8.27 12.65
N PRO A 74 0.54 9.27 13.47
CA PRO A 74 0.22 9.25 14.90
C PRO A 74 -1.28 9.04 15.16
N SER A 75 -2.15 9.66 14.36
CA SER A 75 -3.62 9.47 14.47
C SER A 75 -4.02 8.02 14.17
N ALA A 76 -3.55 7.45 13.05
CA ALA A 76 -3.87 6.07 12.67
C ALA A 76 -3.35 5.02 13.67
N SER A 77 -2.23 5.32 14.35
CA SER A 77 -1.64 4.44 15.36
C SER A 77 -2.46 4.40 16.65
N LEU A 78 -3.01 5.55 17.07
CA LEU A 78 -3.89 5.65 18.23
C LEU A 78 -5.23 4.93 18.00
N GLU A 79 -5.77 4.98 16.78
CA GLU A 79 -6.96 4.22 16.41
C GLU A 79 -6.74 2.70 16.49
N ALA A 80 -5.59 2.22 16.02
CA ALA A 80 -5.23 0.81 16.13
C ALA A 80 -5.09 0.36 17.59
N ALA A 81 -4.54 1.21 18.46
CA ALA A 81 -4.41 0.93 19.90
C ALA A 81 -5.75 1.04 20.66
N GLY A 82 -6.66 1.91 20.22
CA GLY A 82 -7.98 2.13 20.83
C GLY A 82 -8.95 0.96 20.66
N GLN A 83 -8.75 0.10 19.65
CA GLN A 83 -9.55 -1.10 19.42
C GLN A 83 -9.16 -2.29 20.34
N GLY A 84 -8.19 -2.11 21.24
CA GLY A 84 -7.75 -3.11 22.22
C GLY A 84 -8.24 -2.93 23.66
N ARG A 85 -9.23 -2.05 23.92
CA ARG A 85 -9.73 -1.77 25.28
C ARG A 85 -11.26 -1.88 25.39
N LEU A 86 -11.77 -3.06 25.06
CA LEU A 86 -13.05 -3.54 25.56
C LEU A 86 -12.83 -4.98 26.03
N LEU A 87 -12.37 -5.14 27.27
CA LEU A 87 -12.60 -6.24 28.21
C LEU A 87 -12.00 -5.85 29.57
#